data_AF-A0A972WY68-F1
#
_entry.id   AF-A0A972WY68-F1
#
_cell.length_a   1.000
_cell.length_b   1.000
_cell.length_c   1.000
_cell.angle_alpha   90.00
_cell.angle_beta   90.00
_cell.angle_gamma   90.00
#
_symmetry.space_group_name_H-M   'P 1'
#
loop_
_entity.id
_entity.type
_entity.pdbx_description
1 polymer ?
#
loop_
_entity_poly.entity_id
_entity_poly.type
_entity_poly.pdbx_seq_one_letter_code
_entity_poly.pdbx_strand_id
1 'polypeptide(L)'
;MLQFPTWKILLVSTICLLGIFYATPNLLPQDTIGDVPAGVPGRQISLGLDLQGGSHLLLAVETEVVLRERLEAIVDGARTDLREAKIGYLNLGVTGDAAGFTVRNPSDLDRAKDIARGVDQGIDVTDSDNRVSIRLTEAAITELNTNAIQQSIEIVRRRVDETGTREPLIQRQGQDRILIQLPGIDDPERIKALIGQTAKLTFHLVDTAASVTQAQQGRVPPGSMLV
;
A
#
# COMPACT_ATOMS: atom_id res chain seq x y z
N MET A 1 9.35 -16.80 64.97
CA MET A 1 8.02 -16.89 64.33
C MET A 1 7.64 -15.50 63.87
N LEU A 2 7.51 -15.24 62.56
CA LEU A 2 7.11 -13.92 62.08
C LEU A 2 5.66 -13.65 62.48
N GLN A 3 5.45 -12.78 63.47
CA GLN A 3 4.12 -12.31 63.86
C GLN A 3 3.79 -11.05 63.06
N PHE A 4 2.90 -11.18 62.08
CA PHE A 4 2.40 -10.04 61.31
C PHE A 4 1.14 -9.47 61.98
N PRO A 5 0.99 -8.13 62.03
CA PRO A 5 -0.25 -7.49 62.47
C PRO A 5 -1.46 -7.97 61.64
N THR A 6 -2.59 -8.24 62.29
CA THR A 6 -3.80 -8.79 61.66
C THR A 6 -4.34 -7.93 60.52
N TRP A 7 -4.19 -6.60 60.59
CA TRP A 7 -4.60 -5.70 59.50
C TRP A 7 -3.77 -5.89 58.22
N LYS A 8 -2.48 -6.23 58.33
CA LYS A 8 -1.62 -6.53 57.17
C LYS A 8 -2.03 -7.85 56.54
N ILE A 9 -2.36 -8.85 57.36
CA ILE A 9 -2.88 -10.15 56.90
C ILE A 9 -4.19 -9.96 56.15
N LEU A 10 -5.10 -9.14 56.68
CA LEU A 10 -6.40 -8.86 56.06
C LEU A 10 -6.24 -8.10 54.73
N LEU A 11 -5.34 -7.11 54.68
CA LEU A 11 -5.04 -6.37 53.46
C LEU A 11 -4.45 -7.28 52.37
N VAL A 12 -3.43 -8.08 52.71
CA VAL A 12 -2.82 -9.03 51.75
C VAL A 12 -3.84 -10.04 51.25
N SER A 13 -4.65 -10.62 52.15
CA SER A 13 -5.69 -11.58 51.77
C SER A 13 -6.74 -10.95 50.85
N THR A 14 -7.12 -9.70 51.09
CA THR A 14 -8.06 -8.95 50.24
C THR A 14 -7.48 -8.69 48.84
N ILE A 15 -6.21 -8.30 48.75
CA ILE A 15 -5.53 -8.11 47.46
C ILE A 15 -5.42 -9.43 46.69
N CYS A 16 -5.07 -10.53 47.36
CA CYS A 16 -5.02 -11.85 46.73
C CYS A 16 -6.41 -12.30 46.22
N LEU A 17 -7.46 -12.10 47.00
CA LEU A 17 -8.83 -12.42 46.60
C LEU A 17 -9.29 -11.57 45.40
N LEU A 18 -8.98 -10.26 45.41
CA LEU A 18 -9.22 -9.40 44.25
C LEU A 18 -8.44 -9.87 43.02
N GLY A 19 -7.16 -10.24 43.17
CA GLY A 19 -6.35 -10.76 42.07
C GLY A 19 -6.94 -12.03 41.45
N ILE A 20 -7.40 -12.97 42.27
CA ILE A 20 -8.08 -14.18 41.78
C ILE A 20 -9.39 -13.81 41.07
N PHE A 21 -10.19 -12.92 41.67
CA PHE A 21 -11.45 -12.47 41.10
C PHE A 21 -11.28 -11.83 39.71
N TYR A 22 -10.29 -10.95 39.54
CA TYR A 22 -9.99 -10.34 38.23
C TYR A 22 -9.35 -11.31 37.22
N ALA A 23 -8.73 -12.41 37.66
CA ALA A 23 -8.16 -13.42 36.78
C ALA A 23 -9.19 -14.47 36.30
N THR A 24 -10.37 -14.55 36.93
CA THR A 24 -11.41 -15.54 36.58
C THR A 24 -11.80 -15.59 35.09
N PRO A 25 -11.85 -14.49 34.31
CA PRO A 25 -12.20 -14.55 32.90
C PRO A 25 -11.21 -15.36 32.05
N ASN A 26 -9.94 -15.46 32.48
CA ASN A 26 -8.88 -16.16 31.73
C ASN A 26 -8.97 -17.69 31.84
N LEU A 27 -9.75 -18.21 32.79
CA LEU A 27 -9.96 -19.66 33.01
C LEU A 27 -11.18 -20.19 32.26
N LEU A 28 -12.01 -19.31 31.71
CA LEU A 28 -13.23 -19.67 30.99
C LEU A 28 -12.93 -19.89 29.49
N PRO A 29 -13.50 -20.90 28.82
CA PRO A 29 -13.42 -21.05 27.37
C PRO A 29 -14.05 -19.85 26.64
N GLN A 30 -13.45 -19.42 25.52
CA GLN A 30 -13.89 -18.24 24.73
C GLN A 30 -15.38 -18.26 24.36
N ASP A 31 -15.97 -19.44 24.18
CA ASP A 31 -17.36 -19.64 23.79
C ASP A 31 -18.37 -19.28 24.91
N THR A 32 -17.94 -19.22 26.17
CA THR A 32 -18.83 -19.01 27.34
C THR A 32 -18.83 -17.57 27.86
N ILE A 33 -18.01 -16.70 27.27
CA ILE A 33 -17.78 -15.32 27.75
C ILE A 33 -18.95 -14.37 27.40
N GLY A 34 -19.81 -14.75 26.45
CA GLY A 34 -21.01 -13.98 26.11
C GLY A 34 -22.08 -13.96 27.19
N ASP A 35 -22.07 -14.94 28.10
CA ASP A 35 -23.17 -15.22 29.06
C ASP A 35 -22.75 -15.02 30.53
N VAL A 36 -21.63 -14.32 30.76
CA VAL A 36 -21.10 -14.12 32.12
C VAL A 36 -21.93 -13.05 32.84
N PRO A 37 -22.42 -13.32 34.07
CA PRO A 37 -23.21 -12.35 34.83
C PRO A 37 -22.46 -11.02 35.04
N ALA A 38 -23.22 -9.91 34.99
CA ALA A 38 -22.77 -8.50 34.88
C ALA A 38 -21.85 -7.95 36.01
N GLY A 39 -21.30 -8.80 36.86
CA GLY A 39 -20.38 -8.45 37.95
C GLY A 39 -18.92 -8.89 37.75
N VAL A 40 -18.60 -9.64 36.69
CA VAL A 40 -17.22 -10.08 36.42
C VAL A 40 -16.48 -9.03 35.58
N PRO A 41 -15.39 -8.43 36.07
CA PRO A 41 -14.61 -7.47 35.32
C PRO A 41 -13.73 -8.17 34.27
N GLY A 42 -13.95 -7.87 32.99
CA GLY A 42 -12.86 -7.84 32.01
C GLY A 42 -12.90 -8.88 30.89
N ARG A 43 -12.39 -8.43 29.73
CA ARG A 43 -12.04 -9.23 28.56
C ARG A 43 -10.83 -10.11 28.89
N GLN A 44 -10.71 -11.26 28.23
CA GLN A 44 -9.51 -12.09 28.32
C GLN A 44 -8.26 -11.34 27.86
N ILE A 45 -7.10 -11.81 28.32
CA ILE A 45 -5.80 -11.34 27.83
C ILE A 45 -5.72 -11.70 26.34
N SER A 46 -5.41 -10.74 25.48
CA SER A 46 -5.13 -11.02 24.06
C SER A 46 -3.93 -11.98 23.97
N LEU A 47 -4.16 -13.17 23.41
CA LEU A 47 -3.10 -14.15 23.19
C LEU A 47 -2.29 -13.71 21.97
N GLY A 48 -0.96 -13.79 22.06
CA GLY A 48 -0.08 -13.53 20.91
C GLY A 48 -0.14 -14.66 19.88
N LEU A 49 0.43 -14.41 18.69
CA LEU A 49 0.48 -15.35 17.57
C LEU A 49 0.97 -16.75 17.95
N ASP A 50 2.00 -16.83 18.80
CA ASP A 50 2.63 -18.10 19.21
C ASP A 50 1.70 -18.96 20.10
N LEU A 51 0.75 -18.33 20.80
CA LEU A 51 -0.19 -19.01 21.69
C LEU A 51 -1.57 -19.21 21.06
N GLN A 52 -1.97 -18.34 20.15
CA GLN A 52 -3.28 -18.38 19.48
C GLN A 52 -3.24 -19.11 18.13
N GLY A 53 -2.05 -19.30 17.55
CA GLY A 53 -1.90 -19.69 16.15
C GLY A 53 -2.22 -18.53 15.21
N GLY A 54 -1.72 -18.60 13.97
CA GLY A 54 -2.05 -17.62 12.94
C GLY A 54 -1.08 -17.59 11.76
N SER A 55 -1.28 -16.59 10.90
CA SER A 55 -0.53 -16.43 9.65
C SER A 55 0.52 -15.33 9.76
N HIS A 56 1.74 -15.62 9.30
CA HIS A 56 2.86 -14.68 9.21
C HIS A 56 3.30 -14.54 7.75
N LEU A 57 3.13 -13.34 7.19
CA LEU A 57 3.42 -13.05 5.79
C LEU A 57 4.40 -11.89 5.68
N LEU A 58 5.33 -12.00 4.73
CA LEU A 58 6.25 -10.95 4.37
C LEU A 58 6.09 -10.69 2.87
N LEU A 59 5.58 -9.52 2.52
CA LEU A 59 5.29 -9.12 1.14
C LEU A 59 6.26 -8.03 0.69
N ALA A 60 6.74 -8.10 -0.55
CA ALA A 60 7.53 -7.05 -1.18
C ALA A 60 6.63 -6.11 -1.98
N VAL A 61 6.93 -4.82 -1.94
CA VAL A 61 6.23 -3.78 -2.72
C VAL A 61 6.99 -3.55 -4.03
N GLU A 62 6.28 -3.60 -5.15
CA GLU A 62 6.85 -3.39 -6.49
C GLU A 62 7.10 -1.89 -6.76
N THR A 63 8.18 -1.36 -6.20
CA THR A 63 8.58 0.05 -6.34
C THR A 63 8.90 0.46 -7.78
N GLU A 64 9.43 -0.46 -8.58
CA GLU A 64 9.75 -0.24 -9.99
C GLU A 64 8.50 0.10 -10.82
N VAL A 65 7.35 -0.49 -10.51
CA VAL A 65 6.08 -0.22 -11.19
C VAL A 65 5.62 1.20 -10.88
N VAL A 66 5.68 1.61 -9.60
CA VAL A 66 5.29 2.95 -9.17
C VAL A 66 6.21 4.02 -9.78
N LEU A 67 7.51 3.73 -9.88
CA LEU A 67 8.48 4.62 -10.53
C LEU A 67 8.14 4.80 -12.02
N ARG A 68 7.82 3.71 -12.71
CA ARG A 68 7.41 3.76 -14.13
C ARG A 68 6.12 4.54 -14.31
N GLU A 69 5.11 4.31 -13.48
CA GLU A 69 3.84 5.07 -13.52
C GLU A 69 4.08 6.57 -13.27
N ARG A 70 5.00 6.94 -12.36
CA ARG A 70 5.38 8.35 -12.15
C ARG A 70 6.06 8.94 -13.38
N LEU A 71 6.98 8.21 -14.03
CA LEU A 71 7.62 8.67 -15.26
C LEU A 71 6.62 8.82 -16.42
N GLU A 72 5.64 7.92 -16.53
CA GLU A 72 4.55 8.02 -17.50
C GLU A 72 3.68 9.27 -17.25
N ALA A 73 3.33 9.54 -15.99
CA ALA A 73 2.61 10.75 -15.62
C ALA A 73 3.40 12.03 -15.97
N ILE A 74 4.72 12.03 -15.74
CA ILE A 74 5.60 13.15 -16.13
C ILE A 74 5.64 13.29 -17.66
N VAL A 75 5.71 12.17 -18.40
CA VAL A 75 5.65 12.17 -19.87
C VAL A 75 4.35 12.78 -20.38
N ASP A 76 3.22 12.44 -19.76
CA ASP A 76 1.91 12.98 -20.15
C ASP A 76 1.75 14.46 -19.80
N GLY A 77 2.30 14.90 -18.67
CA GLY A 77 2.40 16.32 -18.31
C GLY A 77 3.26 17.09 -19.31
N ALA A 78 4.50 16.63 -19.54
CA ALA A 78 5.40 17.21 -20.53
C ALA A 78 4.80 17.24 -21.94
N ARG A 79 4.04 16.20 -22.32
CA ARG A 79 3.31 16.16 -23.61
C ARG A 79 2.34 17.32 -23.75
N THR A 80 1.61 17.63 -22.69
CA THR A 80 0.60 18.69 -22.67
C THR A 80 1.27 20.05 -22.76
N ASP A 81 2.28 20.29 -21.93
CA ASP A 81 2.96 21.59 -21.84
C ASP A 81 3.76 21.91 -23.12
N LEU A 82 4.45 20.90 -23.69
CA LEU A 82 5.17 21.08 -24.96
C LEU A 82 4.22 21.39 -26.13
N ARG A 83 3.01 20.80 -26.12
CA ARG A 83 1.98 21.08 -27.14
C ARG A 83 1.44 22.50 -26.99
N GLU A 84 1.18 22.96 -25.76
CA GLU A 84 0.74 24.33 -25.50
C GLU A 84 1.80 25.36 -25.93
N ALA A 85 3.07 25.08 -25.64
CA ALA A 85 4.20 25.90 -26.06
C ALA A 85 4.54 25.81 -27.57
N LYS A 86 3.83 24.95 -28.32
CA LYS A 86 4.04 24.67 -29.76
C LYS A 86 5.45 24.16 -30.11
N ILE A 87 6.07 23.40 -29.20
CA ILE A 87 7.40 22.82 -29.41
C ILE A 87 7.25 21.43 -30.03
N GLY A 88 7.89 21.23 -31.18
CA GLY A 88 7.90 19.93 -31.87
C GLY A 88 8.86 18.94 -31.20
N TYR A 89 8.35 17.77 -30.81
CA TYR A 89 9.15 16.68 -30.23
C TYR A 89 9.01 15.37 -31.02
N LEU A 90 9.95 14.47 -30.82
CA LEU A 90 10.02 13.12 -31.37
C LEU A 90 10.29 12.12 -30.24
N ASN A 91 9.72 10.92 -30.34
CA ASN A 91 9.96 9.79 -29.43
C ASN A 91 9.79 10.12 -27.95
N LEU A 92 8.72 10.86 -27.59
CA LEU A 92 8.39 11.15 -26.20
C LEU A 92 7.85 9.88 -25.52
N GLY A 93 8.59 9.39 -24.52
CA GLY A 93 8.21 8.19 -23.77
C GLY A 93 9.19 7.86 -22.64
N VAL A 94 8.92 6.76 -21.94
CA VAL A 94 9.80 6.22 -20.90
C VAL A 94 10.80 5.26 -21.54
N THR A 95 12.09 5.44 -21.26
CA THR A 95 13.19 4.58 -21.72
C THR A 95 14.04 4.17 -20.53
N GLY A 96 13.91 2.91 -20.10
CA GLY A 96 14.53 2.44 -18.86
C GLY A 96 13.99 3.20 -17.65
N ASP A 97 14.88 3.83 -16.88
CA ASP A 97 14.55 4.59 -15.66
C ASP A 97 14.47 6.10 -15.89
N ALA A 98 14.35 6.53 -17.15
CA ALA A 98 14.26 7.93 -17.52
C ALA A 98 13.12 8.17 -18.51
N ALA A 99 12.47 9.32 -18.41
CA ALA A 99 11.63 9.85 -19.48
C ALA A 99 12.51 10.61 -20.47
N GLY A 100 12.23 10.50 -21.76
CA GLY A 100 13.06 11.11 -22.79
C GLY A 100 12.27 11.58 -23.99
N PHE A 101 12.78 12.62 -24.66
CA PHE A 101 12.29 13.08 -25.95
C PHE A 101 13.39 13.80 -26.73
N THR A 102 13.27 13.82 -28.05
CA THR A 102 14.16 14.59 -28.94
C THR A 102 13.43 15.81 -29.46
N VAL A 103 14.03 16.98 -29.32
CA VAL A 103 13.46 18.24 -29.83
C VAL A 103 13.71 18.29 -31.34
N ARG A 104 12.70 18.66 -32.13
CA ARG A 104 12.82 18.76 -33.59
C ARG A 104 13.67 19.95 -34.02
N ASN A 105 13.56 21.07 -33.30
CA ASN A 105 14.26 22.32 -33.60
C ASN A 105 15.26 22.63 -32.48
N PRO A 106 16.58 22.68 -32.76
CA PRO A 106 17.60 22.98 -31.74
C PRO A 106 17.41 24.32 -31.02
N SER A 107 16.79 25.32 -31.66
CA SER A 107 16.57 26.63 -31.01
C SER A 107 15.54 26.59 -29.88
N ASP A 108 14.71 25.54 -29.81
CA ASP A 108 13.68 25.38 -28.79
C ASP A 108 14.15 24.51 -27.61
N LEU A 109 15.41 24.05 -27.61
CA LEU A 109 15.96 23.14 -26.60
C LEU A 109 15.90 23.75 -25.19
N ASP A 110 16.36 24.98 -25.01
CA ASP A 110 16.37 25.64 -23.70
C ASP A 110 14.94 25.84 -23.17
N ARG A 111 14.03 26.28 -24.04
CA ARG A 111 12.61 26.43 -23.70
C ARG A 111 11.97 25.10 -23.31
N ALA A 112 12.31 24.02 -24.03
CA ALA A 112 11.82 22.68 -23.73
C ALA A 112 12.35 22.17 -22.38
N LYS A 113 13.60 22.49 -22.01
CA LYS A 113 14.18 22.15 -20.71
C LYS A 113 13.49 22.90 -19.57
N ASP A 114 13.23 24.19 -19.75
CA ASP A 114 12.55 24.99 -18.74
C ASP A 114 11.12 24.50 -18.49
N ILE A 115 10.40 24.14 -19.56
CA ILE A 115 9.08 23.52 -19.47
C ILE A 115 9.17 22.17 -18.75
N ALA A 116 10.09 21.30 -19.16
CA ALA A 116 10.26 19.99 -18.56
C ALA A 116 10.55 20.07 -17.05
N ARG A 117 11.38 21.04 -16.61
CA ARG A 117 11.66 21.31 -15.19
C ARG A 117 10.44 21.83 -14.43
N GLY A 118 9.51 22.48 -15.11
CA GLY A 118 8.27 22.99 -14.52
C GLY A 118 7.23 21.91 -14.24
N VAL A 119 7.34 20.72 -14.85
CA VAL A 119 6.36 19.63 -14.72
C VAL A 119 6.32 19.07 -13.29
N ASP A 120 7.47 18.97 -12.62
CA ASP A 120 7.58 18.31 -11.32
C ASP A 120 8.73 18.87 -10.46
N GLN A 121 8.56 18.86 -9.15
CA GLN A 121 9.61 19.20 -8.19
C GLN A 121 10.29 17.89 -7.74
N GLY A 122 11.53 17.66 -8.20
CA GLY A 122 12.28 16.43 -7.87
C GLY A 122 12.80 15.65 -9.08
N ILE A 123 12.76 16.26 -10.26
CA ILE A 123 13.37 15.75 -11.49
C ILE A 123 14.70 16.44 -11.77
N ASP A 124 15.63 15.68 -12.33
CA ASP A 124 16.86 16.19 -12.94
C ASP A 124 16.75 16.07 -14.45
N VAL A 125 16.99 17.19 -15.14
CA VAL A 125 16.82 17.31 -16.59
C VAL A 125 18.17 17.57 -17.22
N THR A 126 18.66 16.57 -17.96
CA THR A 126 19.91 16.63 -18.70
C THR A 126 19.66 16.62 -20.20
N ASP A 127 20.58 17.21 -20.96
CA ASP A 127 20.52 17.22 -22.42
C ASP A 127 21.77 16.62 -23.04
N SER A 128 21.59 15.96 -24.19
CA SER A 128 22.66 15.42 -25.01
C SER A 128 22.16 15.32 -26.46
N ASP A 129 22.84 15.97 -27.40
CA ASP A 129 22.55 15.92 -28.84
C ASP A 129 21.06 16.13 -29.19
N ASN A 130 20.49 17.26 -28.73
CA ASN A 130 19.07 17.62 -28.95
C ASN A 130 18.04 16.68 -28.29
N ARG A 131 18.50 15.75 -27.44
CA ARG A 131 17.66 14.87 -26.62
C ARG A 131 17.65 15.37 -25.19
N VAL A 132 16.45 15.53 -24.65
CA VAL A 132 16.22 15.84 -23.25
C VAL A 132 15.94 14.53 -22.52
N SER A 133 16.65 14.28 -21.43
CA SER A 133 16.41 13.16 -20.52
C SER A 133 15.98 13.71 -19.16
N ILE A 134 14.88 13.18 -18.65
CA ILE A 134 14.28 13.52 -17.37
C ILE A 134 14.46 12.29 -16.48
N ARG A 135 15.19 12.45 -15.38
CA ARG A 135 15.36 11.44 -14.35
C ARG A 135 14.76 11.92 -13.04
N LEU A 136 14.28 11.02 -12.21
CA LEU A 136 13.93 11.36 -10.84
C LEU A 136 15.22 11.48 -10.01
N THR A 137 15.25 12.45 -9.11
CA THR A 137 16.33 12.59 -8.13
C THR A 137 16.27 11.45 -7.11
N GLU A 138 17.40 11.13 -6.47
CA GLU A 138 17.44 10.09 -5.42
C GLU A 138 16.50 10.39 -4.25
N ALA A 139 16.36 11.68 -3.90
CA ALA A 139 15.42 12.13 -2.89
C ALA A 139 13.96 11.83 -3.29
N ALA A 140 13.58 12.17 -4.53
CA ALA A 140 12.24 11.89 -5.04
C ALA A 140 11.96 10.37 -5.13
N ILE A 141 12.94 9.56 -5.52
CA ILE A 141 12.80 8.09 -5.54
C ILE A 141 12.57 7.55 -4.12
N THR A 142 13.33 8.03 -3.14
CA THR A 142 13.21 7.58 -1.75
C THR A 142 11.85 7.96 -1.15
N GLU A 143 11.37 9.17 -1.44
CA GLU A 143 10.07 9.65 -1.03
C GLU A 143 8.94 8.84 -1.69
N LEU A 144 9.02 8.64 -2.99
CA LEU A 144 8.07 7.84 -3.76
C LEU A 144 7.98 6.39 -3.23
N ASN A 145 9.13 5.76 -2.93
CA ASN A 145 9.17 4.43 -2.32
C ASN A 145 8.53 4.41 -0.93
N THR A 146 8.81 5.41 -0.11
CA THR A 146 8.22 5.53 1.23
C THR A 146 6.71 5.70 1.17
N ASN A 147 6.23 6.54 0.27
CA ASN A 147 4.81 6.77 0.03
C ASN A 147 4.12 5.51 -0.51
N ALA A 148 4.74 4.80 -1.46
CA ALA A 148 4.24 3.55 -2.00
C ALA A 148 4.06 2.48 -0.92
N ILE A 149 5.02 2.35 0.00
CA ILE A 149 4.94 1.40 1.11
C ILE A 149 3.85 1.80 2.09
N GLN A 150 3.77 3.08 2.46
CA GLN A 150 2.74 3.55 3.39
C GLN A 150 1.34 3.33 2.81
N GLN A 151 1.15 3.65 1.53
CA GLN A 151 -0.11 3.40 0.83
C GLN A 151 -0.43 1.90 0.78
N SER A 152 0.57 1.05 0.52
CA SER A 152 0.41 -0.40 0.50
C SER A 152 -0.01 -0.93 1.88
N ILE A 153 0.59 -0.43 2.97
CA ILE A 153 0.20 -0.78 4.35
C ILE A 153 -1.27 -0.44 4.60
N GLU A 154 -1.73 0.75 4.18
CA GLU A 154 -3.14 1.14 4.35
C GLU A 154 -4.10 0.30 3.49
N ILE A 155 -3.70 -0.07 2.28
CA ILE A 155 -4.48 -0.99 1.43
C ILE A 155 -4.60 -2.36 2.09
N VAL A 156 -3.48 -2.90 2.58
CA VAL A 156 -3.45 -4.19 3.28
C VAL A 156 -4.34 -4.13 4.51
N ARG A 157 -4.24 -3.07 5.33
CA ARG A 157 -5.06 -2.89 6.53
C ARG A 157 -6.55 -2.95 6.20
N ARG A 158 -6.99 -2.18 5.20
CA ARG A 158 -8.40 -2.16 4.78
C ARG A 158 -8.89 -3.54 4.34
N ARG A 159 -8.09 -4.29 3.57
CA ARG A 159 -8.44 -5.65 3.12
C ARG A 159 -8.50 -6.66 4.25
N VAL A 160 -7.63 -6.52 5.24
CA VAL A 160 -7.62 -7.40 6.41
C VAL A 160 -8.81 -7.09 7.32
N ASP A 161 -9.18 -5.82 7.50
CA ASP A 161 -10.34 -5.43 8.30
C ASP A 161 -11.65 -6.07 7.76
N GLU A 162 -11.76 -6.24 6.43
CA GLU A 162 -12.89 -6.94 5.79
C GLU A 162 -12.99 -8.42 6.18
N THR A 163 -11.89 -9.04 6.61
CA THR A 163 -11.87 -10.46 7.03
C THR A 163 -12.31 -10.67 8.48
N GLY A 164 -12.51 -9.60 9.25
CA GLY A 164 -13.00 -9.65 10.63
C GLY A 164 -11.94 -10.00 11.69
N THR A 165 -10.65 -9.94 11.35
CA THR A 165 -9.56 -10.11 12.32
C THR A 165 -9.52 -8.94 13.29
N ARG A 166 -9.44 -9.21 14.59
CA ARG A 166 -9.63 -8.18 15.61
C ARG A 166 -8.39 -7.29 15.82
N GLU A 167 -7.18 -7.78 15.54
CA GLU A 167 -5.92 -7.07 15.85
C GLU A 167 -4.76 -7.48 14.91
N PRO A 168 -4.76 -7.10 13.62
CA PRO A 168 -3.67 -7.42 12.71
C PRO A 168 -2.43 -6.55 12.97
N LEU A 169 -1.24 -7.15 12.96
CA LEU A 169 0.04 -6.42 12.99
C LEU A 169 0.54 -6.21 11.56
N ILE A 170 0.49 -4.97 11.07
CA ILE A 170 0.98 -4.61 9.74
C ILE A 170 2.03 -3.53 9.90
N GLN A 171 3.26 -3.84 9.53
CA GLN A 171 4.40 -2.95 9.73
C GLN A 171 5.37 -3.02 8.55
N ARG A 172 6.08 -1.92 8.29
CA ARG A 172 7.19 -1.92 7.34
C ARG A 172 8.35 -2.73 7.91
N GLN A 173 8.92 -3.62 7.09
CA GLN A 173 10.12 -4.37 7.41
C GLN A 173 11.22 -4.05 6.38
N GLY A 174 12.25 -3.32 6.79
CA GLY A 174 13.32 -2.91 5.88
C GLY A 174 12.88 -1.84 4.87
N GLN A 175 13.47 -1.84 3.67
CA GLN A 175 13.26 -0.79 2.69
C GLN A 175 12.02 -0.97 1.82
N ASP A 176 11.65 -2.19 1.46
CA ASP A 176 10.68 -2.53 0.40
C ASP A 176 9.64 -3.58 0.82
N ARG A 177 9.70 -4.08 2.07
CA ARG A 177 8.83 -5.17 2.53
C ARG A 177 7.86 -4.73 3.62
N ILE A 178 6.76 -5.46 3.70
CA ILE A 178 5.70 -5.29 4.68
C ILE A 178 5.53 -6.62 5.41
N LEU A 179 5.67 -6.56 6.74
CA LEU A 179 5.38 -7.64 7.67
C LEU A 179 3.90 -7.60 8.02
N ILE A 180 3.24 -8.75 7.91
CA ILE A 180 1.82 -8.91 8.22
C ILE A 180 1.69 -10.13 9.15
N GLN A 181 1.10 -9.92 10.32
CA GLN A 181 0.77 -11.00 11.26
C GLN A 181 -0.71 -10.95 11.61
N LEU A 182 -1.38 -12.09 11.42
CA LEU A 182 -2.82 -12.23 11.60
C LEU A 182 -3.09 -13.33 12.63
N PRO A 183 -3.46 -12.98 13.88
CA PRO A 183 -3.79 -13.98 14.90
C PRO A 183 -5.12 -14.66 14.59
N GLY A 184 -5.21 -15.97 14.82
CA GLY A 184 -6.43 -16.76 14.63
C GLY A 184 -6.83 -16.99 13.17
N ILE A 185 -5.93 -16.74 12.21
CA ILE A 185 -6.11 -17.16 10.81
C ILE A 185 -5.10 -18.25 10.46
N ASP A 186 -5.60 -19.45 10.23
CA ASP A 186 -4.76 -20.63 10.00
C ASP A 186 -4.29 -20.80 8.54
N ASP A 187 -4.97 -20.16 7.57
CA ASP A 187 -4.66 -20.28 6.13
C ASP A 187 -3.96 -19.02 5.57
N PRO A 188 -2.62 -19.00 5.48
CA PRO A 188 -1.87 -17.89 4.92
C PRO A 188 -2.08 -17.71 3.40
N GLU A 189 -2.35 -18.78 2.66
CA GLU A 189 -2.47 -18.71 1.19
C GLU A 189 -3.79 -18.03 0.78
N ARG A 190 -4.88 -18.30 1.51
CA ARG A 190 -6.14 -17.56 1.31
C ARG A 190 -5.96 -16.06 1.52
N ILE A 191 -5.24 -15.67 2.57
CA ILE A 191 -4.96 -14.26 2.85
C ILE A 191 -4.07 -13.64 1.78
N LYS A 192 -3.01 -14.36 1.38
CA LYS A 192 -2.14 -13.92 0.29
C LYS A 192 -2.92 -13.71 -1.01
N ALA A 193 -3.88 -14.57 -1.34
CA ALA A 193 -4.74 -14.38 -2.50
C ALA A 193 -5.61 -13.12 -2.39
N LEU A 194 -6.22 -12.89 -1.21
CA LEU A 194 -7.02 -11.70 -0.94
C LEU A 194 -6.21 -10.40 -1.01
N ILE A 195 -4.99 -10.39 -0.51
CA ILE A 195 -4.12 -9.20 -0.47
C ILE A 195 -3.40 -8.99 -1.81
N GLY A 196 -2.95 -10.08 -2.45
CA GLY A 196 -2.17 -10.07 -3.68
C GLY A 196 -2.96 -9.77 -4.95
N GLN A 197 -4.30 -9.81 -4.89
CA GLN A 197 -5.12 -9.42 -6.04
C GLN A 197 -5.10 -7.90 -6.23
N THR A 198 -4.34 -7.40 -7.20
CA THR A 198 -4.33 -5.96 -7.54
C THR A 198 -5.72 -5.52 -7.99
N ALA A 199 -6.42 -4.76 -7.14
CA ALA A 199 -7.75 -4.23 -7.46
C ALA A 199 -7.60 -2.94 -8.25
N LYS A 200 -7.21 -3.05 -9.52
CA LYS A 200 -7.13 -1.91 -10.43
C LYS A 200 -8.51 -1.62 -11.02
N LEU A 201 -9.20 -0.65 -10.46
CA LEU A 201 -10.47 -0.16 -11.01
C LEU A 201 -10.17 0.86 -12.11
N THR A 202 -10.43 0.50 -13.36
CA THR A 202 -10.34 1.42 -14.50
C THR A 202 -11.74 1.81 -14.98
N PHE A 203 -11.91 3.08 -15.31
CA PHE A 203 -13.14 3.57 -15.93
C PHE A 203 -12.85 3.81 -17.41
N HIS A 204 -13.65 3.21 -18.27
CA HIS A 204 -13.56 3.36 -19.71
C HIS A 204 -14.89 3.88 -20.25
N LEU A 205 -14.84 4.74 -21.26
CA LEU A 205 -16.03 5.15 -22.00
C LEU A 205 -16.46 4.01 -22.93
N VAL A 206 -17.76 3.71 -22.92
CA VAL A 206 -18.34 2.65 -23.75
C VAL A 206 -18.56 3.17 -25.17
N ASP A 207 -17.93 2.53 -26.15
CA ASP A 207 -18.18 2.78 -27.56
C ASP A 207 -19.49 2.10 -27.99
N THR A 208 -20.52 2.90 -28.26
CA THR A 208 -21.85 2.41 -28.67
C THR A 208 -21.97 2.22 -30.18
N ALA A 209 -21.01 2.71 -30.97
CA ALA A 209 -21.04 2.61 -32.43
C ALA A 209 -20.35 1.32 -32.93
N ALA A 210 -19.49 0.71 -32.11
CA ALA A 210 -18.79 -0.53 -32.43
C ALA A 210 -19.75 -1.74 -32.47
N SER A 211 -19.60 -2.59 -33.50
CA SER A 211 -20.34 -3.84 -33.58
C SER A 211 -19.78 -4.89 -32.61
N VAL A 212 -20.61 -5.34 -31.66
CA VAL A 212 -20.26 -6.40 -30.68
C VAL A 212 -19.75 -7.67 -31.37
N THR A 213 -20.37 -8.06 -32.49
CA THR A 213 -19.95 -9.22 -33.30
C THR A 213 -18.57 -9.05 -33.92
N GLN A 214 -18.17 -7.85 -34.34
CA GLN A 214 -16.83 -7.59 -34.87
C GLN A 214 -15.79 -7.55 -33.74
N ALA A 215 -16.17 -7.00 -32.59
CA ALA A 215 -15.32 -6.95 -31.40
C ALA A 215 -14.98 -8.35 -30.87
N GLN A 216 -15.95 -9.28 -30.82
CA GLN A 216 -15.73 -10.70 -30.47
C GLN A 216 -14.82 -11.43 -31.48
N GLN A 217 -14.76 -10.96 -32.72
CA GLN A 217 -13.85 -11.47 -33.76
C GLN A 217 -12.47 -10.78 -33.73
N GLY A 218 -12.17 -9.99 -32.69
CA GLY A 218 -10.90 -9.29 -32.51
C GLY A 218 -10.74 -8.03 -33.35
N ARG A 219 -11.80 -7.55 -34.01
CA ARG A 219 -11.79 -6.32 -34.81
C ARG A 219 -12.43 -5.19 -34.01
N VAL A 220 -11.60 -4.47 -33.26
CA VAL A 220 -12.00 -3.26 -32.52
C VAL A 220 -11.56 -2.00 -33.26
N PRO A 221 -12.37 -0.92 -33.24
CA PRO A 221 -11.98 0.38 -33.78
C PRO A 221 -10.68 0.91 -33.15
N PRO A 222 -9.89 1.74 -33.87
CA PRO A 222 -8.68 2.34 -33.31
C PRO A 222 -8.98 3.15 -32.05
N GLY A 223 -8.25 2.86 -30.97
CA GLY A 223 -8.44 3.53 -29.66
C GLY A 223 -9.49 2.88 -28.75
N SER A 224 -10.24 1.89 -29.25
CA SER A 224 -11.14 1.06 -28.43
C SER A 224 -10.44 -0.25 -28.04
N MET A 225 -10.70 -0.75 -26.84
CA MET A 225 -10.22 -2.05 -26.38
C MET A 225 -11.40 -2.90 -25.91
N LEU A 226 -11.27 -4.22 -26.05
CA LEU A 226 -12.20 -5.16 -25.43
C LEU A 226 -11.75 -5.39 -23.99
N VAL A 227 -12.62 -5.08 -23.03
CA VAL A 227 -12.43 -5.28 -21.59
C VAL A 227 -13.14 -6.56 -21.16
#